data_AF-A0A7V9L4G4-F1
#
_entry.id   AF-A0A7V9L4G4-F1
#
_cell.length_a   1.000
_cell.length_b   1.000
_cell.length_c   1.000
_cell.angle_alpha   90.00
_cell.angle_beta   90.00
_cell.angle_gamma   90.00
#
_symmetry.space_group_name_H-M   'P 1'
#
loop_
_entity.id
_entity.type
_entity.pdbx_description
1 polymer ?
#
loop_
_entity_poly.entity_id
_entity_poly.type
_entity_poly.pdbx_seq_one_letter_code
_entity_poly.pdbx_strand_id
1 'polypeptide(L)'
;MSGIEGGPGGSFIGRGGAGGIAAKMTLPPAFHGGCPGGNAETALAGPGGGALYLIAEQSVVIDGTINASGAGARGGSGSDGGAGGGAGGFIAFDTPAVTLGASALVFATGGGGGGGGSLLQPGTAGADPSSNRPTALGGMASNGGGAGGDGGVVLDGEAGSGPLSAGGGGGGGGGGTGLIQFIRVAGSACGQRCLPPLSD
;
A
#
# COMPACT_ATOMS: atom_id res chain seq x y z
N MET A 1 10.81 12.48 -10.43
CA MET A 1 10.01 12.44 -9.19
C MET A 1 10.09 11.00 -8.71
N SER A 2 10.61 10.76 -7.51
CA SER A 2 10.68 9.40 -6.95
C SER A 2 9.26 8.99 -6.55
N GLY A 3 8.83 7.78 -6.90
CA GLY A 3 7.59 7.22 -6.36
C GLY A 3 7.69 7.12 -4.84
N ILE A 4 6.55 7.00 -4.17
CA ILE A 4 6.50 6.83 -2.72
C ILE A 4 7.15 5.48 -2.38
N GLU A 5 8.32 5.49 -1.75
CA GLU A 5 9.04 4.27 -1.42
C GLU A 5 8.17 3.38 -0.53
N GLY A 6 8.05 2.09 -0.85
CA GLY A 6 7.38 1.16 0.04
C GLY A 6 8.15 1.05 1.37
N GLY A 7 7.47 0.58 2.42
CA GLY A 7 8.10 0.47 3.74
C GLY A 7 9.34 -0.44 3.68
N PRO A 8 10.45 -0.06 4.34
CA PRO A 8 11.60 -0.95 4.41
C PRO A 8 11.22 -2.25 5.13
N GLY A 9 11.79 -3.36 4.68
CA GLY A 9 11.62 -4.65 5.33
C GLY A 9 12.14 -4.65 6.78
N GLY A 10 11.68 -5.60 7.59
CA GLY A 10 12.23 -5.82 8.92
C GLY A 10 13.66 -6.33 8.84
N SER A 11 14.55 -5.84 9.72
CA SER A 11 15.88 -6.42 9.90
C SER A 11 15.87 -7.50 11.00
N PHE A 12 16.94 -8.28 11.08
CA PHE A 12 17.30 -8.97 12.32
C PHE A 12 17.31 -7.94 13.43
N ILE A 13 16.73 -8.26 14.59
CA ILE A 13 16.82 -7.45 15.82
C ILE A 13 16.22 -6.01 15.76
N GLY A 14 15.75 -5.53 14.60
CA GLY A 14 15.24 -4.16 14.40
C GLY A 14 13.74 -4.12 14.10
N ARG A 15 13.12 -2.95 14.28
CA ARG A 15 11.76 -2.68 13.77
C ARG A 15 11.84 -2.44 12.26
N GLY A 16 10.89 -2.96 11.48
CA GLY A 16 10.68 -2.48 10.12
C GLY A 16 10.36 -0.98 10.15
N GLY A 17 10.91 -0.22 9.22
CA GLY A 17 10.58 1.20 9.10
C GLY A 17 9.15 1.40 8.59
N ALA A 18 8.59 2.59 8.83
CA ALA A 18 7.30 2.98 8.27
C ALA A 18 7.37 3.07 6.73
N GLY A 19 6.23 2.91 6.07
CA GLY A 19 6.07 3.23 4.64
C GLY A 19 6.54 4.65 4.32
N GLY A 20 7.03 4.89 3.10
CA GLY A 20 7.40 6.23 2.65
C GLY A 20 6.18 7.16 2.59
N ILE A 21 6.42 8.45 2.88
CA ILE A 21 5.38 9.48 2.92
C ILE A 21 4.90 9.82 1.51
N ALA A 22 3.57 9.93 1.34
CA ALA A 22 2.98 10.38 0.09
C ALA A 22 3.39 11.83 -0.25
N ALA A 23 4.19 12.02 -1.30
CA ALA A 23 4.59 13.36 -1.75
C ALA A 23 3.43 14.10 -2.43
N LYS A 24 3.29 15.40 -2.14
CA LYS A 24 2.32 16.28 -2.81
C LYS A 24 2.62 16.34 -4.31
N MET A 25 1.68 15.87 -5.14
CA MET A 25 1.85 15.78 -6.59
C MET A 25 1.51 17.11 -7.29
N THR A 26 2.48 17.66 -8.01
CA THR A 26 2.28 18.72 -9.01
C THR A 26 2.17 18.05 -10.38
N LEU A 27 1.15 18.39 -11.19
CA LEU A 27 0.77 17.69 -12.43
C LEU A 27 2.00 17.31 -13.29
N PRO A 28 2.44 16.03 -13.29
CA PRO A 28 3.71 15.67 -13.88
C PRO A 28 3.57 15.25 -15.35
N PRO A 29 4.65 15.38 -16.16
CA PRO A 29 4.67 14.90 -17.55
C PRO A 29 4.71 13.36 -17.68
N ALA A 30 4.80 12.62 -16.57
CA ALA A 30 4.78 11.17 -16.53
C ALA A 30 4.01 10.66 -15.32
N PHE A 31 3.20 9.63 -15.52
CA PHE A 31 2.49 8.93 -14.46
C PHE A 31 3.31 7.72 -14.02
N HIS A 32 3.53 7.60 -12.72
CA HIS A 32 4.26 6.48 -12.12
C HIS A 32 3.31 5.67 -11.24
N GLY A 33 3.51 4.35 -11.24
CA GLY A 33 2.88 3.47 -10.26
C GLY A 33 3.49 3.65 -8.86
N GLY A 34 2.99 2.85 -7.92
CA GLY A 34 3.57 2.74 -6.58
C GLY A 34 4.93 2.03 -6.60
N CYS A 35 5.77 2.31 -5.61
CA CYS A 35 7.02 1.57 -5.46
C CYS A 35 6.78 0.20 -4.82
N PRO A 36 7.61 -0.81 -5.15
CA PRO A 36 7.69 -2.03 -4.37
C PRO A 36 8.08 -1.75 -2.91
N GLY A 37 7.70 -2.65 -2.01
CA GLY A 37 8.20 -2.65 -0.64
C GLY A 37 9.69 -2.99 -0.55
N GLY A 38 10.27 -2.84 0.64
CA GLY A 38 11.63 -3.29 0.92
C GLY A 38 11.71 -4.82 1.06
N ASN A 39 12.68 -5.44 0.40
CA ASN A 39 12.97 -6.87 0.63
C ASN A 39 13.54 -7.08 2.04
N ALA A 40 13.33 -8.27 2.59
CA ALA A 40 14.17 -8.81 3.66
C ALA A 40 15.02 -9.95 3.09
N GLU A 41 15.94 -10.52 3.88
CA GLU A 41 16.90 -11.53 3.37
C GLU A 41 16.22 -12.72 2.68
N THR A 42 15.13 -13.23 3.26
CA THR A 42 14.41 -14.40 2.72
C THR A 42 12.99 -14.11 2.27
N ALA A 43 12.49 -12.90 2.52
CA ALA A 43 11.13 -12.52 2.18
C ALA A 43 11.08 -11.56 0.99
N LEU A 44 10.17 -11.85 0.06
CA LEU A 44 9.91 -11.01 -1.11
C LEU A 44 8.97 -9.87 -0.74
N ALA A 45 9.36 -8.66 -1.14
CA ALA A 45 8.54 -7.47 -1.03
C ALA A 45 7.24 -7.56 -1.83
N GLY A 46 6.22 -6.84 -1.35
CA GLY A 46 4.99 -6.64 -2.10
C GLY A 46 5.26 -5.76 -3.33
N PRO A 47 4.79 -6.12 -4.53
CA PRO A 47 4.85 -5.24 -5.69
C PRO A 47 4.02 -3.97 -5.46
N GLY A 48 4.51 -2.84 -6.00
CA GLY A 48 3.79 -1.57 -5.98
C GLY A 48 2.60 -1.55 -6.94
N GLY A 49 1.67 -0.64 -6.70
CA GLY A 49 0.45 -0.47 -7.48
C GLY A 49 0.68 0.10 -8.88
N GLY A 50 -0.29 -0.10 -9.77
CA GLY A 50 -0.23 0.41 -11.15
C GLY A 50 -0.55 1.90 -11.29
N ALA A 51 -0.49 2.42 -12.52
CA ALA A 51 -0.97 3.76 -12.85
C ALA A 51 -2.05 3.70 -13.93
N LEU A 52 -3.14 4.45 -13.75
CA LEU A 52 -4.24 4.57 -14.69
C LEU A 52 -4.59 6.05 -14.92
N TYR A 53 -4.67 6.45 -16.20
CA TYR A 53 -5.10 7.79 -16.60
C TYR A 53 -6.27 7.68 -17.59
N LEU A 54 -7.45 8.14 -17.17
CA LEU A 54 -8.67 8.07 -17.97
C LEU A 54 -9.02 9.46 -18.49
N ILE A 55 -9.02 9.63 -19.81
CA ILE A 55 -9.36 10.89 -20.47
C ILE A 55 -10.65 10.72 -21.27
N ALA A 56 -11.57 11.67 -21.13
CA ALA A 56 -12.80 11.70 -21.93
C ALA A 56 -13.30 13.14 -22.09
N GLU A 57 -13.81 13.48 -23.27
CA GLU A 57 -14.31 14.84 -23.54
C GLU A 57 -15.59 15.17 -22.78
N GLN A 58 -16.43 14.17 -22.50
CA GLN A 58 -17.75 14.38 -21.90
C GLN A 58 -17.86 13.76 -20.51
N SER A 59 -17.69 12.43 -20.41
CA SER A 59 -17.79 11.75 -19.12
C SER A 59 -17.04 10.41 -19.11
N VAL A 60 -16.72 9.95 -17.89
CA VAL A 60 -16.30 8.58 -17.57
C VAL A 60 -17.35 7.95 -16.67
N VAL A 61 -17.83 6.76 -17.03
CA VAL A 61 -18.74 5.95 -16.21
C VAL A 61 -18.00 4.69 -15.78
N ILE A 62 -18.03 4.40 -14.47
CA ILE A 62 -17.40 3.21 -13.90
C ILE A 62 -18.50 2.39 -13.21
N ASP A 63 -18.76 1.19 -13.72
CA ASP A 63 -19.71 0.24 -13.13
C ASP A 63 -19.02 -0.97 -12.48
N GLY A 64 -17.69 -0.96 -12.43
CA GLY A 64 -16.87 -2.05 -11.92
C GLY A 64 -15.79 -1.59 -10.95
N THR A 65 -14.73 -2.39 -10.85
CA THR A 65 -13.62 -2.16 -9.92
C THR A 65 -12.39 -1.67 -10.67
N ILE A 66 -11.82 -0.55 -10.21
CA ILE A 66 -10.47 -0.11 -10.54
C ILE A 66 -9.62 -0.28 -9.28
N ASN A 67 -8.66 -1.20 -9.36
CA ASN A 67 -7.70 -1.48 -8.30
C ASN A 67 -6.30 -1.13 -8.81
N ALA A 68 -5.73 -0.05 -8.29
CA ALA A 68 -4.33 0.34 -8.51
C ALA A 68 -3.51 0.19 -7.23
N SER A 69 -3.88 -0.73 -6.35
CA SER A 69 -3.26 -0.89 -5.04
C SER A 69 -1.94 -1.66 -5.10
N GLY A 70 -1.08 -1.43 -4.11
CA GLY A 70 0.08 -2.27 -3.87
C GLY A 70 -0.30 -3.58 -3.20
N ALA A 71 0.52 -4.61 -3.38
CA ALA A 71 0.25 -5.95 -2.83
C ALA A 71 0.91 -6.15 -1.46
N GLY A 72 0.40 -7.13 -0.72
CA GLY A 72 0.99 -7.60 0.52
C GLY A 72 2.33 -8.28 0.31
N ALA A 73 3.13 -8.34 1.37
CA ALA A 73 4.48 -8.89 1.33
C ALA A 73 4.59 -10.25 2.03
N ARG A 74 5.63 -11.02 1.70
CA ARG A 74 5.86 -12.31 2.37
C ARG A 74 6.40 -12.13 3.78
N GLY A 75 6.05 -13.05 4.67
CA GLY A 75 6.68 -13.17 5.98
C GLY A 75 8.10 -13.72 5.89
N GLY A 76 8.92 -13.41 6.89
CA GLY A 76 10.29 -13.92 7.02
C GLY A 76 10.32 -15.40 7.39
N SER A 77 11.35 -16.12 6.94
CA SER A 77 11.64 -17.49 7.38
C SER A 77 12.75 -17.51 8.42
N GLY A 78 12.79 -18.50 9.32
CA GLY A 78 13.85 -18.56 10.34
C GLY A 78 13.89 -17.28 11.19
N SER A 79 15.05 -16.81 11.60
CA SER A 79 15.21 -15.58 12.40
C SER A 79 15.12 -14.28 11.58
N ASP A 80 14.59 -14.34 10.36
CA ASP A 80 14.64 -13.22 9.42
C ASP A 80 13.42 -12.31 9.54
N GLY A 81 13.61 -11.05 9.16
CA GLY A 81 12.52 -10.10 9.13
C GLY A 81 11.52 -10.35 8.00
N GLY A 82 10.31 -9.87 8.18
CA GLY A 82 9.29 -9.84 7.13
C GLY A 82 9.57 -8.74 6.09
N ALA A 83 9.15 -8.95 4.85
CA ALA A 83 9.32 -7.94 3.81
C ALA A 83 8.24 -6.84 3.89
N GLY A 84 8.51 -5.69 3.28
CA GLY A 84 7.59 -4.56 3.27
C GLY A 84 6.51 -4.67 2.20
N GLY A 85 5.31 -4.17 2.50
CA GLY A 85 4.17 -4.08 1.59
C GLY A 85 4.39 -3.08 0.46
N GLY A 86 3.79 -3.34 -0.70
CA GLY A 86 3.87 -2.45 -1.86
C GLY A 86 3.02 -1.21 -1.68
N ALA A 87 3.52 -0.06 -2.14
CA ALA A 87 2.76 1.19 -2.09
C ALA A 87 1.63 1.21 -3.13
N GLY A 88 0.54 1.90 -2.80
CA GLY A 88 -0.55 2.17 -3.73
C GLY A 88 -0.10 3.00 -4.94
N GLY A 89 -0.87 2.86 -6.02
CA GLY A 89 -0.57 3.43 -7.32
C GLY A 89 -1.23 4.78 -7.60
N PHE A 90 -1.43 5.09 -8.87
CA PHE A 90 -1.99 6.36 -9.31
C PHE A 90 -3.23 6.15 -10.17
N ILE A 91 -4.31 6.89 -9.89
CA ILE A 91 -5.52 6.90 -10.71
C ILE A 91 -5.87 8.36 -10.99
N ALA A 92 -5.99 8.75 -12.26
CA ALA A 92 -6.46 10.07 -12.63
C ALA A 92 -7.62 10.04 -13.61
N PHE A 93 -8.52 11.00 -13.42
CA PHE A 93 -9.66 11.26 -14.27
C PHE A 93 -9.53 12.66 -14.86
N ASP A 94 -9.41 12.71 -16.17
CA ASP A 94 -9.30 13.93 -16.94
C ASP A 94 -10.50 14.07 -17.87
N THR A 95 -11.63 14.40 -17.26
CA THR A 95 -12.94 14.48 -17.90
C THR A 95 -13.83 15.50 -17.17
N PRO A 96 -14.84 16.09 -17.81
CA PRO A 96 -15.79 16.98 -17.14
C PRO A 96 -16.63 16.30 -16.05
N ALA A 97 -16.92 14.99 -16.18
CA ALA A 97 -17.78 14.27 -15.26
C ALA A 97 -17.32 12.82 -15.03
N VAL A 98 -17.31 12.37 -13.78
CA VAL A 98 -17.10 10.97 -13.41
C VAL A 98 -18.33 10.46 -12.68
N THR A 99 -18.93 9.37 -13.19
CA THR A 99 -20.07 8.70 -12.55
C THR A 99 -19.62 7.32 -12.07
N LEU A 100 -19.82 7.06 -10.77
CA LEU A 100 -19.59 5.76 -10.18
C LEU A 100 -20.93 5.05 -10.00
N GLY A 101 -21.07 3.87 -10.62
CA GLY A 101 -22.19 2.97 -10.41
C GLY A 101 -22.30 2.53 -8.95
N ALA A 102 -23.47 2.00 -8.56
CA ALA A 102 -23.76 1.66 -7.17
C ALA A 102 -22.76 0.66 -6.54
N SER A 103 -22.24 -0.26 -7.37
CA SER A 103 -21.24 -1.28 -7.01
C SER A 103 -19.81 -0.89 -7.38
N ALA A 104 -19.59 0.30 -7.92
CA ALA A 104 -18.27 0.70 -8.38
C ALA A 104 -17.30 0.93 -7.22
N LEU A 105 -16.07 0.46 -7.39
CA LEU A 105 -14.97 0.60 -6.43
C LEU A 105 -13.76 1.17 -7.15
N VAL A 106 -13.17 2.24 -6.61
CA VAL A 106 -11.93 2.83 -7.11
C VAL A 106 -11.01 3.01 -5.93
N PHE A 107 -9.87 2.32 -5.92
CA PHE A 107 -8.92 2.38 -4.83
C PHE A 107 -7.49 2.12 -5.28
N ALA A 108 -6.57 2.76 -4.57
CA ALA A 108 -5.13 2.67 -4.78
C ALA A 108 -4.45 2.64 -3.41
N THR A 109 -4.72 1.62 -2.60
CA THR A 109 -4.21 1.54 -1.21
C THR A 109 -2.89 0.78 -1.17
N GLY A 110 -2.17 0.87 -0.05
CA GLY A 110 -0.96 0.06 0.15
C GLY A 110 -1.28 -1.36 0.62
N GLY A 111 -0.39 -2.30 0.34
CA GLY A 111 -0.48 -3.67 0.86
C GLY A 111 0.11 -3.83 2.27
N GLY A 112 -0.25 -4.90 2.97
CA GLY A 112 0.29 -5.19 4.30
C GLY A 112 1.73 -5.72 4.26
N GLY A 113 2.54 -5.35 5.24
CA GLY A 113 3.89 -5.89 5.44
C GLY A 113 3.85 -7.33 5.97
N GLY A 114 4.86 -8.14 5.68
CA GLY A 114 4.96 -9.51 6.19
C GLY A 114 5.40 -9.56 7.65
N GLY A 115 4.96 -10.58 8.40
CA GLY A 115 5.44 -10.84 9.75
C GLY A 115 6.87 -11.39 9.75
N GLY A 116 7.63 -11.10 10.80
CA GLY A 116 8.95 -11.67 11.06
C GLY A 116 8.88 -13.15 11.46
N GLY A 117 9.90 -13.89 11.03
CA GLY A 117 10.07 -15.29 11.38
C GLY A 117 10.67 -15.49 12.78
N SER A 118 10.65 -16.75 13.21
CA SER A 118 11.41 -17.29 14.32
C SER A 118 12.23 -18.50 13.87
N LEU A 119 13.19 -18.94 14.69
CA LEU A 119 14.00 -20.14 14.42
C LEU A 119 13.20 -21.39 14.04
N LEU A 120 11.97 -21.51 14.54
CA LEU A 120 11.14 -22.70 14.37
C LEU A 120 9.91 -22.50 13.48
N GLN A 121 9.55 -21.25 13.18
CA GLN A 121 8.30 -20.95 12.48
C GLN A 121 8.43 -19.68 11.64
N PRO A 122 8.07 -19.71 10.35
CA PRO A 122 8.03 -18.51 9.52
C PRO A 122 6.92 -17.56 9.96
N GLY A 123 7.12 -16.26 9.70
CA GLY A 123 6.07 -15.26 9.82
C GLY A 123 5.01 -15.43 8.73
N THR A 124 3.83 -14.86 8.94
CA THR A 124 2.76 -14.90 7.94
C THR A 124 2.89 -13.76 6.92
N ALA A 125 2.34 -13.95 5.72
CA ALA A 125 2.29 -12.90 4.72
C ALA A 125 1.31 -11.78 5.11
N GLY A 126 1.60 -10.56 4.69
CA GLY A 126 0.65 -9.46 4.71
C GLY A 126 -0.44 -9.63 3.66
N ALA A 127 -1.59 -9.02 3.89
CA ALA A 127 -2.74 -9.11 3.00
C ALA A 127 -2.62 -8.19 1.79
N ASP A 128 -3.30 -8.57 0.71
CA ASP A 128 -3.58 -7.68 -0.42
C ASP A 128 -4.82 -6.82 -0.13
N PRO A 129 -4.89 -5.59 -0.66
CA PRO A 129 -6.10 -4.78 -0.63
C PRO A 129 -7.23 -5.41 -1.47
N SER A 130 -8.36 -5.68 -0.82
CA SER A 130 -9.54 -6.31 -1.46
C SER A 130 -10.69 -5.33 -1.73
N SER A 131 -10.60 -4.11 -1.21
CA SER A 131 -11.63 -3.08 -1.30
C SER A 131 -11.05 -1.70 -0.99
N ASN A 132 -11.86 -0.65 -1.09
CA ASN A 132 -11.45 0.69 -0.69
C ASN A 132 -11.28 0.85 0.84
N ARG A 133 -11.89 -0.05 1.64
CA ARG A 133 -11.75 -0.20 3.11
C ARG A 133 -12.25 -1.59 3.55
N PRO A 134 -11.61 -2.27 4.53
CA PRO A 134 -10.56 -1.78 5.46
C PRO A 134 -9.13 -1.81 4.88
N THR A 135 -8.15 -1.37 5.68
CA THR A 135 -6.70 -1.47 5.38
C THR A 135 -6.30 -2.91 5.10
N ALA A 136 -5.27 -3.10 4.27
CA ALA A 136 -4.68 -4.41 4.09
C ALA A 136 -3.86 -4.77 5.33
N LEU A 137 -4.29 -5.81 6.06
CA LEU A 137 -3.67 -6.20 7.32
C LEU A 137 -2.22 -6.67 7.12
N GLY A 138 -1.34 -6.30 8.05
CA GLY A 138 -0.01 -6.85 8.17
C GLY A 138 -0.03 -8.33 8.56
N GLY A 139 1.06 -9.03 8.23
CA GLY A 139 1.26 -10.42 8.61
C GLY A 139 1.46 -10.54 10.12
N MET A 140 0.80 -11.51 10.74
CA MET A 140 1.02 -11.90 12.13
C MET A 140 2.45 -12.40 12.38
N ALA A 141 2.95 -12.07 13.57
CA ALA A 141 4.19 -12.59 14.14
C ALA A 141 4.15 -14.11 14.34
N SER A 142 5.31 -14.75 14.20
CA SER A 142 5.57 -16.11 14.69
C SER A 142 6.19 -16.08 16.10
N ASN A 143 6.41 -17.24 16.73
CA ASN A 143 6.95 -17.36 18.10
C ASN A 143 8.26 -16.58 18.34
N GLY A 144 8.15 -15.31 18.72
CA GLY A 144 9.28 -14.40 18.95
C GLY A 144 9.56 -13.40 17.81
N GLY A 145 8.93 -13.53 16.64
CA GLY A 145 9.02 -12.57 15.54
C GLY A 145 8.15 -11.33 15.77
N GLY A 146 8.34 -10.29 14.94
CA GLY A 146 7.49 -9.10 14.93
C GLY A 146 6.31 -9.23 13.96
N ALA A 147 5.16 -8.64 14.28
CA ALA A 147 4.06 -8.48 13.33
C ALA A 147 4.41 -7.42 12.26
N GLY A 148 3.99 -7.65 11.02
CA GLY A 148 4.08 -6.68 9.93
C GLY A 148 3.08 -5.54 10.12
N GLY A 149 3.35 -4.41 9.47
CA GLY A 149 2.48 -3.24 9.52
C GLY A 149 1.34 -3.29 8.48
N ASP A 150 0.21 -2.70 8.81
CA ASP A 150 -0.94 -2.55 7.92
C ASP A 150 -0.64 -1.59 6.76
N GLY A 151 -1.24 -1.83 5.60
CA GLY A 151 -1.19 -0.94 4.45
C GLY A 151 -1.99 0.36 4.67
N GLY A 152 -1.52 1.46 4.10
CA GLY A 152 -2.14 2.77 4.22
C GLY A 152 -3.44 2.90 3.42
N VAL A 153 -4.42 3.60 4.01
CA VAL A 153 -5.69 4.00 3.36
C VAL A 153 -5.87 5.52 3.25
N VAL A 154 -5.02 6.32 3.90
CA VAL A 154 -5.07 7.80 3.83
C VAL A 154 -3.70 8.36 3.45
N LEU A 155 -2.65 7.96 4.18
CA LEU A 155 -1.28 8.41 3.95
C LEU A 155 -0.37 7.19 3.98
N ASP A 156 0.36 6.99 5.07
CA ASP A 156 1.43 6.02 5.14
C ASP A 156 0.91 4.64 5.55
N GLY A 157 1.69 3.61 5.22
CA GLY A 157 1.53 2.30 5.83
C GLY A 157 2.12 2.29 7.24
N GLU A 158 1.59 1.45 8.10
CA GLU A 158 2.11 1.30 9.46
C GLU A 158 3.48 0.63 9.46
N ALA A 159 4.32 0.97 10.43
CA ALA A 159 5.59 0.29 10.62
C ALA A 159 5.36 -1.14 11.16
N GLY A 160 6.21 -2.08 10.74
CA GLY A 160 6.27 -3.38 11.37
C GLY A 160 6.81 -3.29 12.81
N SER A 161 6.36 -4.19 13.68
CA SER A 161 6.88 -4.29 15.04
C SER A 161 8.23 -5.02 15.07
N GLY A 162 9.02 -4.76 16.12
CA GLY A 162 10.27 -5.48 16.36
C GLY A 162 10.00 -6.91 16.86
N PRO A 163 11.04 -7.75 16.98
CA PRO A 163 10.89 -9.09 17.53
C PRO A 163 10.46 -9.05 18.99
N LEU A 164 9.63 -10.01 19.39
CA LEU A 164 9.15 -10.19 20.76
C LEU A 164 10.14 -10.97 21.64
N SER A 165 11.16 -11.60 21.04
CA SER A 165 12.16 -12.40 21.77
C SER A 165 13.51 -12.43 21.05
N ALA A 166 14.58 -12.74 21.79
CA ALA A 166 15.90 -12.96 21.20
C ALA A 166 15.85 -14.13 20.20
N GLY A 167 16.22 -13.87 18.94
CA GLY A 167 16.20 -14.86 17.85
C GLY A 167 14.99 -14.79 16.92
N GLY A 168 14.08 -13.83 17.09
CA GLY A 168 13.06 -13.49 16.08
C GLY A 168 13.50 -12.36 15.15
N GLY A 169 12.93 -12.33 13.94
CA GLY A 169 13.05 -11.21 13.01
C GLY A 169 11.96 -10.17 13.23
N GLY A 170 12.21 -8.92 12.84
CA GLY A 170 11.19 -7.86 12.86
C GLY A 170 10.14 -8.03 11.76
N GLY A 171 8.93 -7.47 11.94
CA GLY A 171 7.94 -7.39 10.88
C GLY A 171 8.32 -6.32 9.84
N GLY A 172 7.89 -6.52 8.60
CA GLY A 172 8.02 -5.52 7.54
C GLY A 172 6.97 -4.42 7.65
N GLY A 173 7.29 -3.20 7.19
CA GLY A 173 6.34 -2.10 7.13
C GLY A 173 5.25 -2.30 6.06
N GLY A 174 4.06 -1.74 6.29
CA GLY A 174 3.01 -1.67 5.28
C GLY A 174 3.35 -0.67 4.17
N GLY A 175 2.71 -0.83 3.01
CA GLY A 175 2.81 0.12 1.91
C GLY A 175 1.98 1.37 2.14
N GLY A 176 2.41 2.51 1.61
CA GLY A 176 1.64 3.77 1.64
C GLY A 176 0.44 3.76 0.68
N THR A 177 -0.46 4.72 0.87
CA THR A 177 -1.61 4.96 0.00
C THR A 177 -1.18 5.64 -1.30
N GLY A 178 -1.75 5.21 -2.40
CA GLY A 178 -1.66 5.85 -3.71
C GLY A 178 -2.55 7.08 -3.82
N LEU A 179 -2.61 7.65 -5.03
CA LEU A 179 -3.32 8.91 -5.29
C LEU A 179 -4.44 8.72 -6.30
N ILE A 180 -5.62 9.28 -5.98
CA ILE A 180 -6.75 9.37 -6.89
C ILE A 180 -7.03 10.85 -7.17
N GLN A 181 -6.88 11.29 -8.43
CA GLN A 181 -6.95 12.69 -8.84
C GLN A 181 -8.05 12.95 -9.88
N PHE A 182 -8.73 14.09 -9.74
CA PHE A 182 -9.70 14.60 -10.70
C PHE A 182 -9.17 15.92 -11.29
N ILE A 183 -8.91 15.95 -12.59
CA ILE A 183 -8.19 17.06 -13.24
C ILE A 183 -9.15 18.10 -13.84
N ARG A 184 -10.13 17.65 -14.65
CA ARG A 184 -11.09 18.53 -15.34
C ARG A 184 -12.54 18.39 -14.86
N VAL A 185 -12.79 17.73 -13.73
CA VAL A 185 -14.18 17.47 -13.29
C VAL A 185 -14.85 18.77 -12.84
N ALA A 186 -15.86 19.20 -13.60
CA ALA A 186 -16.62 20.41 -13.35
C ALA A 186 -17.68 20.15 -12.27
N GLY A 187 -17.27 20.24 -11.00
CA GLY A 187 -18.14 20.06 -9.83
C GLY A 187 -17.83 18.80 -9.04
N SER A 188 -17.84 18.89 -7.71
CA SER A 188 -17.51 17.82 -6.76
C SER A 188 -18.52 16.65 -6.84
N ALA A 189 -18.39 15.80 -7.86
CA ALA A 189 -19.29 14.67 -8.10
C ALA A 189 -18.87 13.39 -7.37
N CYS A 190 -17.63 13.31 -6.86
CA CYS A 190 -17.29 12.20 -6.00
C CYS A 190 -17.76 12.48 -4.58
N GLY A 191 -18.87 11.87 -4.17
CA GLY A 191 -19.27 11.80 -2.76
C GLY A 191 -18.22 11.07 -1.91
N GLN A 192 -18.57 10.66 -0.68
CA GLN A 192 -17.67 10.00 0.30
C GLN A 192 -16.92 8.73 -0.17
N ARG A 193 -17.08 8.31 -1.42
CA ARG A 193 -16.42 7.15 -2.04
C ARG A 193 -15.06 7.46 -2.68
N CYS A 194 -14.72 8.73 -2.90
CA CYS A 194 -13.33 9.14 -3.16
C CYS A 194 -12.87 9.91 -1.94
N LEU A 195 -12.20 9.25 -1.00
CA LEU A 195 -11.51 9.95 0.06
C LEU A 195 -10.17 10.42 -0.52
N PRO A 196 -9.95 11.72 -0.77
CA PRO A 196 -8.58 12.23 -0.82
C PRO A 196 -7.95 12.10 0.58
N PRO A 197 -6.62 12.05 0.71
CA PRO A 197 -6.00 12.41 1.98
C PRO A 197 -6.51 13.80 2.39
N LEU A 198 -7.07 13.90 3.60
CA LEU A 198 -7.42 15.19 4.19
C LEU A 198 -6.12 15.99 4.30
N SER A 199 -6.02 17.09 3.56
CA SER A 199 -4.91 18.04 3.72
C SER A 199 -5.25 18.95 4.89
N ASP A 200 -4.57 18.77 6.02
CA ASP A 200 -4.37 19.82 7.02
C ASP A 200 -3.29 20.81 6.53
#